data_AF-A0A3P1WYS5-F1
#
_entry.id   AF-A0A3P1WYS5-F1
#
_cell.length_a   1.000
_cell.length_b   1.000
_cell.length_c   1.000
_cell.angle_alpha   90.00
_cell.angle_beta   90.00
_cell.angle_gamma   90.00
#
_symmetry.space_group_name_H-M   'P 1'
#
loop_
_entity.id
_entity.type
_entity.pdbx_description
1 polymer ?
#
loop_
_entity_poly.entity_id
_entity_poly.type
_entity_poly.pdbx_seq_one_letter_code
_entity_poly.pdbx_strand_id
1 'polypeptide(L)'
;MVFLLDDVADPMERIRRKLAVARLVDHLLEVFGADGHEYRLGPPLSLERVRRLEDKRGFTLPDSYVRFVTEIGDGGLTKESPAETGAGPSHGLITLDRRRWDRKKSTRREALIGSLTAEQWQERGRDLDELDDDAVYKLMRATHDGVLEIGCGGCSDFYGLVVTGPARGSVISASWDHIPLDQCPRIVADDFLTWYETWLDDVLNGGVRRSWQDHGLTAGEMFRRLRQGVDRGIAGVTSNLHLRMMGDLPRLKPKRLATLREYHETTDDARLRDYCLALLAQFDPDATRPLLDNATDPLLIHILATRAPSLIPSFTDRLNRMRTKGQDLADAVDLIRSVQPS
;
A
#
# COMPACT_ATOMS: atom_id res chain seq x y z
N MET A 1 -4.20 19.06 9.47
CA MET A 1 -4.88 17.88 10.03
C MET A 1 -3.83 17.18 10.87
N VAL A 2 -4.09 16.92 12.16
CA VAL A 2 -3.13 16.16 12.99
C VAL A 2 -3.40 14.70 12.72
N PHE A 3 -2.42 14.00 12.15
CA PHE A 3 -2.52 12.57 11.87
C PHE A 3 -2.18 11.77 13.12
N LEU A 4 -2.65 10.53 13.18
CA LEU A 4 -2.32 9.61 14.27
C LEU A 4 -0.79 9.49 14.39
N LEU A 5 -0.25 9.63 15.61
CA LEU A 5 1.17 9.53 15.96
C LEU A 5 2.06 10.70 15.51
N ASP A 6 1.50 11.81 15.04
CA ASP A 6 2.29 13.01 14.69
C ASP A 6 3.01 13.65 15.89
N ASP A 7 2.60 13.32 17.11
CA ASP A 7 3.25 13.72 18.36
C ASP A 7 4.56 12.96 18.63
N VAL A 8 4.80 11.83 17.95
CA VAL A 8 6.05 11.08 18.05
C VAL A 8 7.12 11.78 17.22
N ALA A 9 8.15 12.30 17.89
CA ALA A 9 9.17 13.14 17.24
C ALA A 9 10.03 12.40 16.20
N ASP A 10 10.39 11.14 16.46
CA ASP A 10 11.26 10.36 15.55
C ASP A 10 10.46 9.73 14.40
N PRO A 11 10.79 10.04 13.12
CA PRO A 11 10.10 9.48 11.96
C PRO A 11 10.18 7.94 11.88
N MET A 12 11.25 7.31 12.38
CA MET A 12 11.36 5.84 12.33
C MET A 12 10.32 5.19 13.25
N GLU A 13 10.21 5.67 14.48
CA GLU A 13 9.21 5.17 15.42
C GLU A 13 7.78 5.43 14.92
N ARG A 14 7.52 6.59 14.30
CA ARG A 14 6.23 6.86 13.64
C ARG A 14 5.91 5.82 12.57
N ILE A 15 6.83 5.62 11.62
CA ILE A 15 6.65 4.65 10.54
C ILE A 15 6.43 3.24 11.08
N ARG A 16 7.24 2.82 12.07
CA ARG A 16 7.15 1.49 12.67
C ARG A 16 5.78 1.25 13.30
N ARG A 17 5.27 2.23 14.06
CA ARG A 17 3.95 2.17 14.69
C ARG A 17 2.82 2.25 13.67
N LYS A 18 2.89 3.18 12.70
CA LYS A 18 1.91 3.31 11.62
C LYS A 18 1.79 2.01 10.80
N LEU A 19 2.89 1.32 10.51
CA LEU A 19 2.88 -0.01 9.88
C LEU A 19 2.17 -1.06 10.73
N ALA A 20 2.42 -1.09 12.04
CA ALA A 20 1.77 -2.03 12.94
C ALA A 20 0.26 -1.78 13.04
N VAL A 21 -0.16 -0.52 13.12
CA VAL A 21 -1.57 -0.13 13.10
C VAL A 21 -2.21 -0.47 11.76
N ALA A 22 -1.54 -0.19 10.64
CA ALA A 22 -2.02 -0.51 9.29
C ALA A 22 -2.40 -2.00 9.15
N ARG A 23 -1.59 -2.91 9.72
CA ARG A 23 -1.89 -4.36 9.76
C ARG A 23 -3.16 -4.73 10.51
N LEU A 24 -3.50 -3.97 11.54
CA LEU A 24 -4.68 -4.21 12.36
C LEU A 24 -5.93 -3.60 11.72
N VAL A 25 -5.83 -2.38 11.20
CA VAL A 25 -6.98 -1.69 10.60
C VAL A 25 -7.32 -2.18 9.21
N ASP A 26 -6.33 -2.65 8.44
CA ASP A 26 -6.54 -3.29 7.15
C ASP A 26 -6.36 -4.82 7.25
N HIS A 27 -6.96 -5.43 8.27
CA HIS A 27 -6.88 -6.86 8.53
C HIS A 27 -7.30 -7.73 7.32
N LEU A 28 -8.27 -7.26 6.53
CA LEU A 28 -8.75 -7.95 5.33
C LEU A 28 -7.89 -7.69 4.08
N LEU A 29 -6.87 -6.82 4.21
CA LEU A 29 -5.91 -6.43 3.17
C LEU A 29 -6.60 -5.79 1.97
N GLU A 30 -7.49 -4.84 2.23
CA GLU A 30 -8.35 -4.20 1.23
C GLU A 30 -7.65 -3.08 0.47
N VAL A 31 -6.61 -2.49 1.07
CA VAL A 31 -5.77 -1.50 0.39
C VAL A 31 -5.08 -2.16 -0.81
N PHE A 32 -5.04 -1.42 -1.92
CA PHE A 32 -4.41 -1.89 -3.15
C PHE A 32 -2.95 -2.32 -2.88
N GLY A 33 -2.64 -3.58 -3.20
CA GLY A 33 -1.32 -4.19 -3.01
C GLY A 33 -1.02 -4.75 -1.63
N ALA A 34 -1.86 -4.47 -0.63
CA ALA A 34 -1.68 -4.98 0.74
C ALA A 34 -1.78 -6.51 0.82
N ASP A 35 -2.50 -7.16 -0.11
CA ASP A 35 -2.52 -8.63 -0.22
C ASP A 35 -1.21 -9.24 -0.71
N GLY A 36 -0.37 -8.45 -1.38
CA GLY A 36 0.97 -8.87 -1.76
C GLY A 36 1.92 -8.82 -0.57
N HIS A 37 2.02 -7.66 0.09
CA HIS A 37 3.07 -7.43 1.09
C HIS A 37 2.59 -7.58 2.55
N GLU A 38 1.29 -7.59 2.82
CA GLU A 38 0.68 -7.75 4.17
C GLU A 38 1.23 -6.77 5.23
N TYR A 39 1.60 -5.57 4.79
CA TYR A 39 2.36 -4.56 5.54
C TYR A 39 3.60 -5.12 6.26
N ARG A 40 4.27 -6.10 5.65
CA ARG A 40 5.51 -6.69 6.16
C ARG A 40 6.69 -6.24 5.32
N LEU A 41 7.79 -5.94 6.00
CA LEU A 41 9.09 -5.72 5.37
C LEU A 41 10.00 -6.90 5.67
N GLY A 42 11.01 -7.07 4.82
CA GLY A 42 12.17 -7.89 5.13
C GLY A 42 12.95 -7.30 6.32
N PRO A 43 13.85 -8.09 6.93
CA PRO A 43 14.62 -7.62 8.09
C PRO A 43 15.49 -6.39 7.73
N PRO A 44 15.78 -5.51 8.70
CA PRO A 44 16.71 -4.41 8.48
C PRO A 44 18.09 -4.90 8.03
N LEU A 45 18.70 -4.17 7.11
CA LEU A 45 20.04 -4.42 6.61
C LEU A 45 21.08 -3.86 7.58
N SER A 46 22.26 -4.49 7.65
CA SER A 46 23.39 -3.86 8.33
C SER A 46 23.93 -2.68 7.52
N LEU A 47 24.43 -1.65 8.19
CA LEU A 47 25.06 -0.51 7.53
C LEU A 47 26.22 -0.97 6.62
N GLU A 48 27.00 -1.96 7.05
CA GLU A 48 28.07 -2.57 6.26
C GLU A 48 27.54 -3.23 4.96
N ARG A 49 26.36 -3.85 5.01
CA ARG A 49 25.70 -4.37 3.79
C ARG A 49 25.30 -3.24 2.86
N VAL A 50 24.76 -2.15 3.39
CA VAL A 50 24.39 -0.96 2.61
C VAL A 50 25.62 -0.37 1.92
N ARG A 51 26.71 -0.12 2.66
CA ARG A 51 27.96 0.44 2.10
C ARG A 51 28.54 -0.44 0.98
N ARG A 52 28.56 -1.77 1.15
CA ARG A 52 28.98 -2.68 0.07
C ARG A 52 28.12 -2.58 -1.20
N LEU A 53 26.81 -2.33 -1.05
CA LEU A 53 25.92 -2.17 -2.19
C LEU A 53 26.15 -0.84 -2.90
N GLU A 54 26.37 0.24 -2.15
CA GLU A 54 26.79 1.55 -2.67
C GLU A 54 28.10 1.43 -3.47
N ASP A 55 29.14 0.80 -2.90
CA ASP A 55 30.43 0.58 -3.57
C ASP A 55 30.27 -0.24 -4.86
N LYS A 56 29.49 -1.32 -4.79
CA LYS A 56 29.24 -2.22 -5.93
C LYS A 56 28.53 -1.50 -7.08
N ARG A 57 27.63 -0.55 -6.78
CA ARG A 57 26.80 0.15 -7.76
C ARG A 57 27.40 1.49 -8.20
N GLY A 58 28.27 2.09 -7.40
CA GLY A 58 28.96 3.35 -7.67
C GLY A 58 28.09 4.58 -7.43
N PHE A 59 27.21 4.54 -6.43
CA PHE A 59 26.45 5.69 -5.94
C PHE A 59 26.25 5.58 -4.43
N THR A 60 26.01 6.70 -3.76
CA THR A 60 25.63 6.74 -2.35
C THR A 60 24.11 6.90 -2.24
N LEU A 61 23.47 6.20 -1.31
CA LEU A 61 22.05 6.33 -1.01
C LEU A 61 21.80 7.61 -0.18
N PRO A 62 20.65 8.27 -0.35
CA PRO A 62 20.23 9.35 0.55
C PRO A 62 20.10 8.85 1.99
N ASP A 63 20.46 9.67 2.98
CA ASP A 63 20.49 9.30 4.40
C ASP A 63 19.12 8.83 4.91
N SER A 64 18.04 9.46 4.44
CA SER A 64 16.66 9.10 4.78
C SER A 64 16.33 7.65 4.41
N TYR A 65 16.79 7.19 3.24
CA TYR A 65 16.59 5.81 2.80
C TYR A 65 17.55 4.84 3.49
N VAL A 66 18.79 5.25 3.78
CA VAL A 66 19.74 4.44 4.56
C VAL A 66 19.16 4.14 5.95
N ARG A 67 18.62 5.16 6.63
CA ARG A 67 17.93 4.97 7.93
C ARG A 67 16.79 3.97 7.81
N PHE A 68 15.89 4.15 6.83
CA PHE A 68 14.77 3.24 6.64
C PHE A 68 15.19 1.78 6.50
N VAL A 69 16.11 1.46 5.59
CA VAL A 69 16.52 0.07 5.34
C VAL A 69 17.34 -0.54 6.47
N THR A 70 17.91 0.27 7.36
CA THR A 70 18.74 -0.19 8.50
C THR A 70 18.02 -0.22 9.84
N GLU A 71 16.94 0.57 9.99
CA GLU A 71 16.16 0.68 11.24
C GLU A 71 14.77 0.02 11.12
N ILE A 72 14.13 0.06 9.96
CA ILE A 72 12.76 -0.45 9.75
C ILE A 72 12.75 -1.79 9.00
N GLY A 73 13.33 -1.83 7.80
CA GLY A 73 13.33 -3.05 6.97
C GLY A 73 13.57 -2.81 5.49
N ASP A 74 13.89 -3.87 4.76
CA ASP A 74 14.08 -3.86 3.31
C ASP A 74 12.80 -4.33 2.59
N GLY A 75 12.60 -3.92 1.33
CA GLY A 75 11.45 -4.28 0.49
C GLY A 75 11.40 -5.75 0.05
N GLY A 76 11.74 -6.71 0.92
CA GLY A 76 12.00 -8.11 0.55
C GLY A 76 11.05 -9.16 1.07
N LEU A 77 11.20 -10.34 0.44
CA LEU A 77 10.53 -11.59 0.79
C LEU A 77 10.52 -11.77 2.30
N THR A 78 9.32 -11.81 2.87
CA THR A 78 9.15 -12.43 4.17
C THR A 78 9.00 -13.94 3.95
N LYS A 79 9.34 -14.77 4.95
CA LYS A 79 9.08 -16.22 4.88
C LYS A 79 7.60 -16.56 4.67
N GLU A 80 6.73 -15.57 4.86
CA GLU A 80 5.29 -15.69 4.94
C GLU A 80 4.57 -15.06 3.72
N SER A 81 5.27 -14.35 2.83
CA SER A 81 4.68 -13.79 1.60
C SER A 81 5.48 -14.18 0.34
N PRO A 82 4.80 -14.63 -0.74
CA PRO A 82 5.43 -14.94 -2.03
C PRO A 82 5.81 -13.68 -2.83
N ALA A 83 5.49 -12.47 -2.37
CA ALA A 83 5.82 -11.24 -3.07
C ALA A 83 7.33 -10.95 -3.03
N GLU A 84 7.93 -10.61 -4.19
CA GLU A 84 9.31 -10.10 -4.27
C GLU A 84 9.48 -8.70 -3.63
N THR A 85 8.40 -8.15 -3.04
CA THR A 85 8.29 -6.79 -2.51
C THR A 85 7.83 -6.78 -1.05
N GLY A 86 8.28 -5.77 -0.30
CA GLY A 86 7.86 -5.50 1.08
C GLY A 86 6.83 -4.37 1.14
N ALA A 87 6.41 -4.03 2.36
CA ALA A 87 5.37 -3.05 2.63
C ALA A 87 5.66 -1.70 1.95
N GLY A 88 4.74 -1.25 1.12
CA GLY A 88 4.85 0.03 0.43
C GLY A 88 3.65 0.28 -0.47
N PRO A 89 3.56 1.49 -1.07
CA PRO A 89 2.48 1.83 -1.96
C PRO A 89 2.44 0.93 -3.20
N SER A 90 1.25 0.83 -3.81
CA SER A 90 1.01 0.03 -5.01
C SER A 90 1.49 -1.41 -4.85
N HIS A 91 2.39 -1.91 -5.70
CA HIS A 91 2.87 -3.29 -5.59
C HIS A 91 3.98 -3.49 -4.55
N GLY A 92 4.20 -2.51 -3.66
CA GLY A 92 5.17 -2.60 -2.57
C GLY A 92 6.57 -2.11 -2.92
N LEU A 93 7.43 -2.09 -1.89
CA LEU A 93 8.83 -1.72 -1.98
C LEU A 93 9.67 -2.87 -2.51
N ILE A 94 10.65 -2.56 -3.35
CA ILE A 94 11.60 -3.51 -3.90
C ILE A 94 12.82 -3.64 -2.98
N THR A 95 13.37 -4.87 -2.84
CA THR A 95 14.63 -5.07 -2.11
C THR A 95 15.77 -4.25 -2.68
N LEU A 96 16.57 -3.68 -1.79
CA LEU A 96 17.79 -3.00 -2.19
C LEU A 96 18.73 -3.94 -2.96
N ASP A 97 18.78 -5.24 -2.63
CA ASP A 97 19.65 -6.22 -3.30
C ASP A 97 19.02 -6.90 -4.54
N ARG A 98 17.92 -6.37 -5.10
CA ARG A 98 17.30 -7.00 -6.27
C ARG A 98 18.28 -7.09 -7.44
N ARG A 99 18.60 -8.33 -7.84
CA ARG A 99 19.63 -8.66 -8.84
C ARG A 99 19.30 -8.19 -10.26
N ARG A 100 18.04 -7.94 -10.60
CA ARG A 100 17.64 -7.48 -11.95
C ARG A 100 18.18 -6.10 -12.32
N TRP A 101 18.72 -5.33 -11.36
CA TRP A 101 19.24 -3.99 -11.59
C TRP A 101 20.73 -3.96 -11.96
N ASP A 102 21.16 -4.72 -12.98
CA ASP A 102 22.51 -4.54 -13.56
C ASP A 102 22.54 -3.33 -14.53
N ARG A 103 21.96 -2.20 -14.09
CA ARG A 103 21.99 -0.91 -14.78
C ARG A 103 23.03 0.03 -14.18
N LYS A 104 24.18 -0.50 -13.74
CA LYS A 104 25.29 0.26 -13.10
C LYS A 104 25.64 1.58 -13.79
N LYS A 105 25.46 1.67 -15.11
CA LYS A 105 25.76 2.89 -15.89
C LYS A 105 24.77 4.03 -15.66
N SER A 106 23.51 3.73 -15.32
CA SER A 106 22.43 4.72 -15.23
C SER A 106 22.46 5.46 -13.89
N THR A 107 22.63 4.75 -12.78
CA THR A 107 22.74 5.34 -11.43
C THR A 107 24.06 6.08 -11.16
N ARG A 108 25.02 6.03 -12.09
CA ARG A 108 26.30 6.77 -12.02
C ARG A 108 26.26 8.10 -12.78
N ARG A 109 25.21 8.31 -13.57
CA ARG A 109 25.00 9.54 -14.33
C ARG A 109 24.11 10.45 -13.53
N GLU A 110 24.33 11.74 -13.67
CA GLU A 110 23.54 12.76 -12.99
C GLU A 110 22.09 12.73 -13.46
N ALA A 111 21.15 12.89 -12.52
CA ALA A 111 19.74 12.88 -12.84
C ALA A 111 19.33 14.17 -13.55
N LEU A 112 18.56 14.02 -14.63
CA LEU A 112 17.97 15.15 -15.34
C LEU A 112 16.80 15.78 -14.55
N ILE A 113 16.11 14.98 -13.74
CA ILE A 113 15.03 15.47 -12.88
C ILE A 113 15.59 16.44 -11.83
N GLY A 114 14.92 17.57 -11.65
CA GLY A 114 15.39 18.70 -10.83
C GLY A 114 16.42 19.62 -11.51
N SER A 115 17.02 19.19 -12.63
CA SER A 115 17.99 19.98 -13.40
C SER A 115 17.36 20.71 -14.58
N LEU A 116 16.19 20.25 -15.06
CA LEU A 116 15.50 20.79 -16.22
C LEU A 116 14.15 21.43 -15.83
N THR A 117 13.80 22.53 -16.50
CA THR A 117 12.45 23.14 -16.40
C THR A 117 11.42 22.33 -17.20
N ALA A 118 10.13 22.61 -17.00
CA ALA A 118 9.06 21.98 -17.75
C ALA A 118 9.20 22.21 -19.28
N GLU A 119 9.61 23.41 -19.67
CA GLU A 119 9.83 23.79 -21.08
C GLU A 119 11.02 23.01 -21.67
N GLN A 120 12.11 22.86 -20.91
CA GLN A 120 13.28 22.08 -21.35
C GLN A 120 12.96 20.58 -21.48
N TRP A 121 12.06 20.06 -20.64
CA TRP A 121 11.51 18.71 -20.81
C TRP A 121 10.68 18.58 -22.08
N GLN A 122 9.83 19.57 -22.37
CA GLN A 122 9.02 19.61 -23.59
C GLN A 122 9.88 19.68 -24.86
N GLU A 123 10.94 20.48 -24.86
CA GLU A 123 11.87 20.57 -25.99
C GLU A 123 12.59 19.25 -26.25
N ARG A 124 12.90 18.47 -25.21
CA ARG A 124 13.60 17.17 -25.36
C ARG A 124 12.73 16.08 -25.96
N GLY A 125 11.42 16.12 -25.78
CA GLY A 125 10.49 15.20 -26.44
C GLY A 125 9.81 15.79 -27.67
N ARG A 126 10.25 16.97 -28.13
CA ARG A 126 9.86 17.50 -29.44
C ARG A 126 10.47 16.60 -30.52
N ASP A 127 9.72 16.36 -31.59
CA ASP A 127 10.16 15.61 -32.77
C ASP A 127 10.58 14.15 -32.48
N LEU A 128 10.02 13.52 -31.43
CA LEU A 128 10.22 12.10 -31.13
C LEU A 128 9.88 11.20 -32.33
N ASP A 129 8.86 11.58 -33.10
CA ASP A 129 8.41 10.86 -34.30
C ASP A 129 9.42 10.95 -35.47
N GLU A 130 10.38 11.88 -35.41
CA GLU A 130 11.45 12.05 -36.40
C GLU A 130 12.74 11.30 -36.01
N LEU A 131 12.81 10.77 -34.78
CA LEU A 131 13.95 10.00 -34.29
C LEU A 131 13.83 8.53 -34.70
N ASP A 132 14.98 7.87 -34.89
CA ASP A 132 15.01 6.42 -35.00
C ASP A 132 14.80 5.74 -33.63
N ASP A 133 14.44 4.45 -33.67
CA ASP A 133 14.14 3.67 -32.47
C ASP A 133 15.30 3.66 -31.44
N ASP A 134 16.56 3.70 -31.89
CA ASP A 134 17.72 3.68 -31.01
C ASP A 134 17.92 5.03 -30.29
N ALA A 135 17.70 6.14 -30.99
CA ALA A 135 17.71 7.48 -30.43
C ALA A 135 16.57 7.67 -29.42
N VAL A 136 15.36 7.22 -29.75
CA VAL A 136 14.23 7.19 -28.81
C VAL A 136 14.58 6.37 -27.57
N TYR A 137 15.09 5.15 -27.75
CA TYR A 137 15.49 4.29 -26.63
C TYR A 137 16.56 4.93 -25.74
N LYS A 138 17.58 5.56 -26.32
CA LYS A 138 18.63 6.27 -25.56
C LYS A 138 18.08 7.46 -24.77
N LEU A 139 17.19 8.23 -25.37
CA LEU A 139 16.55 9.38 -24.71
C LEU A 139 15.69 8.91 -23.54
N MET A 140 14.82 7.92 -23.76
CA MET A 140 14.00 7.29 -22.72
C MET A 140 14.88 6.79 -21.57
N ARG A 141 15.99 6.14 -21.88
CA ARG A 141 16.91 5.66 -20.85
C ARG A 141 17.54 6.78 -20.03
N ALA A 142 17.84 7.91 -20.65
CA ALA A 142 18.49 9.04 -20.01
C ALA A 142 17.57 9.81 -19.05
N THR A 143 16.24 9.74 -19.25
CA THR A 143 15.28 10.41 -18.33
C THR A 143 15.27 9.78 -16.95
N HIS A 144 15.68 8.51 -16.83
CA HIS A 144 15.80 7.78 -15.57
C HIS A 144 17.25 7.64 -15.07
N ASP A 145 18.22 8.32 -15.70
CA ASP A 145 19.58 8.35 -15.18
C ASP A 145 19.61 8.99 -13.78
N GLY A 146 20.48 8.48 -12.90
CA GLY A 146 20.57 8.92 -11.53
C GLY A 146 19.40 8.53 -10.62
N VAL A 147 18.50 7.65 -11.07
CA VAL A 147 17.33 7.17 -10.32
C VAL A 147 17.47 5.69 -9.99
N LEU A 148 17.19 5.34 -8.73
CA LEU A 148 17.06 3.96 -8.25
C LEU A 148 15.59 3.60 -8.17
N GLU A 149 15.14 2.58 -8.90
CA GLU A 149 13.79 2.05 -8.74
C GLU A 149 13.61 1.46 -7.32
N ILE A 150 12.58 1.90 -6.61
CA ILE A 150 12.27 1.47 -5.24
C ILE A 150 10.88 0.83 -5.10
N GLY A 151 9.99 0.97 -6.08
CA GLY A 151 8.66 0.37 -6.04
C GLY A 151 8.00 0.29 -7.40
N CYS A 152 7.05 -0.64 -7.57
CA CYS A 152 6.30 -0.84 -8.82
C CYS A 152 4.89 -0.21 -8.71
N GLY A 153 4.57 0.71 -9.62
CA GLY A 153 3.27 1.38 -9.73
C GLY A 153 2.23 0.57 -10.52
N GLY A 154 2.67 -0.38 -11.37
CA GLY A 154 1.82 -1.20 -12.24
C GLY A 154 1.85 -0.73 -13.70
N CYS A 155 1.47 -1.58 -14.67
CA CYS A 155 1.35 -1.26 -16.10
C CYS A 155 2.53 -0.52 -16.80
N SER A 156 3.74 -0.55 -16.19
CA SER A 156 5.01 0.14 -16.55
C SER A 156 5.40 1.34 -15.67
N ASP A 157 4.51 1.81 -14.80
CA ASP A 157 4.82 2.84 -13.80
C ASP A 157 5.68 2.30 -12.66
N PHE A 158 6.55 3.17 -12.12
CA PHE A 158 7.41 2.89 -10.99
C PHE A 158 7.64 4.12 -10.12
N TYR A 159 8.00 3.85 -8.86
CA TYR A 159 8.54 4.85 -7.94
C TYR A 159 10.05 4.77 -7.91
N GLY A 160 10.71 5.91 -8.07
CA GLY A 160 12.16 6.02 -8.12
C GLY A 160 12.71 6.94 -7.04
N LEU A 161 13.85 6.58 -6.44
CA LEU A 161 14.63 7.42 -5.54
C LEU A 161 15.76 8.08 -6.32
N VAL A 162 15.83 9.41 -6.31
CA VAL A 162 16.92 10.14 -6.97
C VAL A 162 18.19 10.00 -6.14
N VAL A 163 19.22 9.37 -6.71
CA VAL A 163 20.49 9.09 -6.03
C VAL A 163 21.63 10.02 -6.43
N THR A 164 21.51 10.78 -7.51
CA THR A 164 22.53 11.74 -7.97
C THR A 164 21.89 12.98 -8.58
N GLY A 165 22.60 14.12 -8.54
CA GLY A 165 22.13 15.38 -9.10
C GLY A 165 21.35 16.26 -8.11
N PRO A 166 20.78 17.39 -8.58
CA PRO A 166 20.20 18.42 -7.72
C PRO A 166 18.98 17.98 -6.91
N ALA A 167 18.14 17.09 -7.45
CA ALA A 167 16.97 16.53 -6.75
C ALA A 167 17.30 15.28 -5.91
N ARG A 168 18.58 15.05 -5.57
CA ARG A 168 19.00 13.89 -4.79
C ARG A 168 18.25 13.82 -3.45
N GLY A 169 17.72 12.63 -3.14
CA GLY A 169 16.91 12.38 -1.95
C GLY A 169 15.42 12.29 -2.24
N SER A 170 14.95 12.97 -3.29
CA SER A 170 13.54 13.02 -3.65
C SER A 170 13.05 11.72 -4.25
N VAL A 171 11.75 11.48 -4.10
CA VAL A 171 11.03 10.36 -4.72
C VAL A 171 10.27 10.86 -5.93
N ILE A 172 10.34 10.11 -7.02
CA ILE A 172 9.64 10.38 -8.26
C ILE A 172 8.64 9.29 -8.60
N SER A 173 7.58 9.65 -9.31
CA SER A 173 6.75 8.74 -10.10
C SER A 173 7.15 8.87 -11.57
N ALA A 174 7.40 7.74 -12.23
CA ALA A 174 7.79 7.72 -13.64
C ALA A 174 7.26 6.45 -14.32
N SER A 175 7.19 6.46 -15.65
CA SER A 175 6.86 5.29 -16.46
C SER A 175 8.11 4.76 -17.19
N TRP A 176 8.15 3.44 -17.38
CA TRP A 176 9.10 2.77 -18.29
C TRP A 176 8.63 2.80 -19.74
N ASP A 177 7.31 2.85 -19.98
CA ASP A 177 6.70 2.90 -21.31
C ASP A 177 6.20 4.31 -21.62
N HIS A 178 6.41 4.75 -22.87
CA HIS A 178 5.85 5.96 -23.49
C HIS A 178 6.00 7.28 -22.70
N ILE A 179 6.80 8.21 -23.25
CA ILE A 179 6.66 9.64 -22.96
C ILE A 179 5.85 10.27 -24.09
N PRO A 180 4.52 10.35 -24.03
CA PRO A 180 3.91 11.59 -24.44
C PRO A 180 4.39 12.67 -23.44
N LEU A 181 4.68 13.87 -23.96
CA LEU A 181 5.30 14.98 -23.23
C LEU A 181 4.57 15.41 -21.92
N ASP A 182 3.37 14.87 -21.68
CA ASP A 182 2.54 15.04 -20.49
C ASP A 182 2.81 14.03 -19.36
N GLN A 183 3.67 13.01 -19.57
CA GLN A 183 3.98 11.94 -18.61
C GLN A 183 5.47 11.91 -18.19
N CYS A 184 6.13 13.07 -18.13
CA CYS A 184 7.48 13.20 -17.60
C CYS A 184 7.58 12.72 -16.13
N PRO A 185 8.77 12.24 -15.69
CA PRO A 185 8.98 11.92 -14.29
C PRO A 185 8.62 13.10 -13.39
N ARG A 186 7.82 12.86 -12.35
CA ARG A 186 7.40 13.89 -11.39
C ARG A 186 7.96 13.59 -10.02
N ILE A 187 8.51 14.61 -9.37
CA ILE A 187 8.80 14.57 -7.94
C ILE A 187 7.46 14.49 -7.20
N VAL A 188 7.30 13.44 -6.39
CA VAL A 188 6.12 13.20 -5.55
C VAL A 188 6.40 13.44 -4.07
N ALA A 189 7.68 13.53 -3.67
CA ALA A 189 8.11 13.99 -2.37
C ALA A 189 9.57 14.43 -2.37
N ASP A 190 9.92 15.35 -1.48
CA ASP A 190 11.28 15.88 -1.34
C ASP A 190 12.25 14.85 -0.74
N ASP A 191 11.75 13.91 0.07
CA ASP A 191 12.53 12.81 0.64
C ASP A 191 11.72 11.51 0.77
N PHE A 192 12.44 10.38 0.89
CA PHE A 192 11.85 9.04 0.99
C PHE A 192 10.94 8.84 2.21
N LEU A 193 11.29 9.38 3.38
CA LEU A 193 10.53 9.13 4.61
C LEU A 193 9.20 9.85 4.57
N THR A 194 9.20 11.10 4.09
CA THR A 194 7.97 11.87 3.86
C THR A 194 7.05 11.13 2.88
N TRP A 195 7.58 10.61 1.77
CA TRP A 195 6.80 9.81 0.82
C TRP A 195 6.20 8.55 1.45
N TYR A 196 7.01 7.78 2.20
CA TYR A 196 6.58 6.54 2.81
C TYR A 196 5.54 6.76 3.92
N GLU A 197 5.77 7.78 4.74
CA GLU A 197 4.86 8.17 5.82
C GLU A 197 3.52 8.68 5.26
N THR A 198 3.53 9.46 4.17
CA THR A 198 2.32 9.89 3.48
C THR A 198 1.46 8.70 3.02
N TRP A 199 2.09 7.64 2.48
CA TRP A 199 1.37 6.43 2.12
C TRP A 199 0.71 5.76 3.34
N LEU A 200 1.40 5.69 4.46
CA LEU A 200 0.83 5.13 5.70
C LEU A 200 -0.31 6.01 6.23
N ASP A 201 -0.17 7.33 6.16
CA ASP A 201 -1.23 8.26 6.54
C ASP A 201 -2.46 8.08 5.65
N ASP A 202 -2.28 7.91 4.34
CA ASP A 202 -3.36 7.60 3.41
C ASP A 202 -4.04 6.27 3.78
N VAL A 203 -3.27 5.23 4.14
CA VAL A 203 -3.80 3.94 4.64
C VAL A 203 -4.65 4.14 5.89
N LEU A 204 -4.17 4.89 6.88
CA LEU A 204 -4.81 5.02 8.19
C LEU A 204 -6.05 5.94 8.19
N ASN A 205 -6.13 6.93 7.29
CA ASN A 205 -7.27 7.87 7.24
C ASN A 205 -8.48 7.40 6.43
N GLY A 206 -8.47 6.15 5.98
CA GLY A 206 -9.53 5.62 5.12
C GLY A 206 -9.01 4.98 3.83
N GLY A 207 -7.70 4.76 3.76
CA GLY A 207 -7.03 3.80 2.89
C GLY A 207 -7.52 3.81 1.48
N VAL A 208 -7.33 4.94 0.78
CA VAL A 208 -7.65 5.09 -0.65
C VAL A 208 -8.88 4.26 -1.05
N ARG A 209 -10.07 4.66 -0.58
CA ARG A 209 -11.33 4.28 -1.23
C ARG A 209 -11.33 4.84 -2.65
N ARG A 210 -10.63 4.19 -3.57
CA ARG A 210 -10.75 4.40 -5.01
C ARG A 210 -10.85 3.02 -5.61
N SER A 211 -12.10 2.57 -5.70
CA SER A 211 -12.63 1.84 -6.83
C SER A 211 -11.54 1.18 -7.66
N TRP A 212 -11.28 -0.10 -7.41
CA TRP A 212 -10.83 -0.98 -8.47
C TRP A 212 -11.67 -0.63 -9.68
N GLN A 213 -10.99 -0.09 -10.71
CA GLN A 213 -11.55 0.53 -11.91
C GLN A 213 -12.91 -0.08 -12.21
N ASP A 214 -13.96 0.75 -12.24
CA ASP A 214 -15.35 0.31 -12.47
C ASP A 214 -15.39 -0.77 -13.55
N HIS A 215 -15.42 -2.04 -13.12
CA HIS A 215 -15.47 -3.17 -14.03
C HIS A 215 -16.88 -3.29 -14.64
N GLY A 216 -17.78 -2.33 -14.40
CA GLY A 216 -19.18 -2.37 -14.76
C GLY A 216 -19.93 -3.51 -14.05
N LEU A 217 -19.35 -4.10 -13.00
CA LEU A 217 -19.92 -5.27 -12.35
C LEU A 217 -21.09 -4.85 -11.46
N THR A 218 -22.29 -5.32 -11.82
CA THR A 218 -23.44 -5.15 -10.93
C THR A 218 -23.26 -5.98 -9.66
N ALA A 219 -23.90 -5.57 -8.57
CA ALA A 219 -23.98 -6.38 -7.36
C ALA A 219 -24.63 -7.77 -7.59
N GLY A 220 -25.38 -7.97 -8.68
CA GLY A 220 -25.88 -9.31 -9.03
C GLY A 220 -24.75 -10.21 -9.51
N GLU A 221 -23.91 -9.66 -10.39
CA GLU A 221 -22.75 -10.34 -10.95
C GLU A 221 -21.70 -10.65 -9.89
N MET A 222 -21.43 -9.71 -8.98
CA MET A 222 -20.52 -9.95 -7.85
C MET A 222 -20.96 -11.14 -6.99
N PHE A 223 -22.24 -11.20 -6.62
CA PHE A 223 -22.78 -12.32 -5.82
C PHE A 223 -22.83 -13.64 -6.60
N ARG A 224 -23.05 -13.58 -7.92
CA ARG A 224 -23.00 -14.77 -8.78
C ARG A 224 -21.59 -15.36 -8.80
N ARG A 225 -20.56 -14.52 -8.97
CA ARG A 225 -19.15 -14.94 -8.96
C ARG A 225 -18.70 -15.42 -7.59
N LEU A 226 -19.13 -14.75 -6.52
CA LEU A 226 -18.89 -15.21 -5.15
C LEU A 226 -19.45 -16.61 -4.93
N ARG A 227 -20.71 -16.86 -5.33
CA ARG A 227 -21.32 -18.20 -5.26
C ARG A 227 -20.49 -19.25 -6.02
N GLN A 228 -20.07 -18.95 -7.24
CA GLN A 228 -19.21 -19.86 -8.01
C GLN A 228 -17.87 -20.14 -7.31
N GLY A 229 -17.29 -19.15 -6.64
CA GLY A 229 -16.09 -19.32 -5.83
C GLY A 229 -16.33 -20.22 -4.61
N VAL A 230 -17.47 -20.05 -3.94
CA VAL A 230 -17.89 -20.85 -2.77
C VAL A 230 -18.13 -22.30 -3.18
N ASP A 231 -18.91 -22.53 -4.24
CA ASP A 231 -19.23 -23.87 -4.76
C ASP A 231 -17.98 -24.67 -5.14
N ARG A 232 -16.90 -23.96 -5.52
CA ARG A 232 -15.62 -24.54 -5.90
C ARG A 232 -14.61 -24.62 -4.75
N GLY A 233 -14.94 -24.11 -3.56
CA GLY A 233 -14.02 -24.05 -2.41
C GLY A 233 -12.83 -23.11 -2.61
N ILE A 234 -12.93 -22.12 -3.49
CA ILE A 234 -11.85 -21.17 -3.84
C ILE A 234 -12.23 -19.70 -3.61
N ALA A 235 -13.30 -19.46 -2.84
CA ALA A 235 -13.85 -18.12 -2.62
C ALA A 235 -12.84 -17.16 -1.97
N GLY A 236 -12.10 -17.58 -0.94
CA GLY A 236 -11.10 -16.73 -0.27
C GLY A 236 -9.97 -16.26 -1.17
N VAL A 237 -9.73 -16.94 -2.30
CA VAL A 237 -8.68 -16.60 -3.28
C VAL A 237 -9.26 -15.83 -4.48
N THR A 238 -10.35 -16.32 -5.08
CA THR A 238 -10.87 -15.79 -6.35
C THR A 238 -11.96 -14.74 -6.18
N SER A 239 -12.60 -14.69 -5.00
CA SER A 239 -13.68 -13.75 -4.71
C SER A 239 -13.22 -12.54 -3.91
N ASN A 240 -11.93 -12.46 -3.55
CA ASN A 240 -11.38 -11.35 -2.78
C ASN A 240 -11.69 -9.98 -3.44
N LEU A 241 -11.40 -9.84 -4.74
CA LEU A 241 -11.74 -8.63 -5.49
C LEU A 241 -13.23 -8.29 -5.42
N HIS A 242 -14.10 -9.30 -5.60
CA HIS A 242 -15.55 -9.11 -5.57
C HIS A 242 -16.05 -8.72 -4.17
N LEU A 243 -15.48 -9.29 -3.11
CA LEU A 243 -15.81 -8.97 -1.72
C LEU A 243 -15.38 -7.55 -1.35
N ARG A 244 -14.18 -7.12 -1.78
CA ARG A 244 -13.72 -5.72 -1.67
C ARG A 244 -14.71 -4.77 -2.34
N MET A 245 -15.05 -5.04 -3.61
CA MET A 245 -16.01 -4.22 -4.38
C MET A 245 -17.42 -4.17 -3.77
N MET A 246 -17.89 -5.23 -3.11
CA MET A 246 -19.18 -5.21 -2.41
C MET A 246 -19.20 -4.19 -1.27
N GLY A 247 -18.04 -3.93 -0.66
CA GLY A 247 -17.86 -2.93 0.38
C GLY A 247 -18.10 -1.49 -0.08
N ASP A 248 -17.97 -1.22 -1.38
CA ASP A 248 -18.23 0.11 -1.97
C ASP A 248 -19.70 0.30 -2.37
N LEU A 249 -20.54 -0.73 -2.24
CA LEU A 249 -21.96 -0.61 -2.55
C LEU A 249 -22.66 0.30 -1.56
N PRO A 250 -23.62 1.14 -2.01
CA PRO A 250 -24.35 2.03 -1.12
C PRO A 250 -25.32 1.27 -0.19
N ARG A 251 -25.81 0.10 -0.63
CA ARG A 251 -26.73 -0.75 0.13
C ARG A 251 -26.79 -2.18 -0.40
N LEU A 252 -27.16 -3.11 0.46
CA LEU A 252 -27.51 -4.48 0.09
C LEU A 252 -29.00 -4.78 0.34
N LYS A 253 -29.59 -5.59 -0.53
CA LYS A 253 -30.97 -6.08 -0.36
C LYS A 253 -31.00 -7.18 0.71
N PRO A 254 -32.12 -7.38 1.44
CA PRO A 254 -32.23 -8.41 2.48
C PRO A 254 -31.82 -9.81 2.04
N LYS A 255 -32.19 -10.21 0.80
CA LYS A 255 -31.77 -11.51 0.23
C LYS A 255 -30.24 -11.67 0.17
N ARG A 256 -29.50 -10.60 -0.13
CA ARG A 256 -28.02 -10.63 -0.19
C ARG A 256 -27.41 -10.66 1.21
N LEU A 257 -27.99 -9.94 2.16
CA LEU A 257 -27.60 -10.03 3.57
C LEU A 257 -27.78 -11.44 4.11
N ALA A 258 -28.91 -12.09 3.81
CA ALA A 258 -29.15 -13.49 4.17
C ALA A 258 -28.07 -14.42 3.59
N THR A 259 -27.67 -14.22 2.32
CA THR A 259 -26.57 -15.00 1.72
C THR A 259 -25.23 -14.76 2.42
N LEU A 260 -24.91 -13.53 2.84
CA LEU A 260 -23.68 -13.27 3.59
C LEU A 260 -23.71 -13.92 4.98
N ARG A 261 -24.87 -13.94 5.66
CA ARG A 261 -25.05 -14.66 6.93
C ARG A 261 -24.85 -16.16 6.76
N GLU A 262 -25.50 -16.75 5.75
CA GLU A 262 -25.35 -18.16 5.40
C GLU A 262 -23.87 -18.51 5.16
N TYR A 263 -23.14 -17.72 4.37
CA TYR A 263 -21.72 -17.97 4.12
C TYR A 263 -20.85 -17.80 5.37
N HIS A 264 -21.12 -16.80 6.21
CA HIS A 264 -20.42 -16.63 7.49
C HIS A 264 -20.60 -17.85 8.41
N GLU A 265 -21.80 -18.42 8.47
CA GLU A 265 -22.14 -19.54 9.36
C GLU A 265 -21.63 -20.89 8.84
N THR A 266 -21.62 -21.08 7.52
CA THR A 266 -21.39 -22.41 6.90
C THR A 266 -20.01 -22.60 6.32
N THR A 267 -19.24 -21.54 6.09
CA THR A 267 -17.92 -21.68 5.45
C THR A 267 -16.84 -22.20 6.41
N ASP A 268 -15.94 -23.02 5.88
CA ASP A 268 -14.69 -23.39 6.56
C ASP A 268 -13.54 -22.39 6.25
N ASP A 269 -13.71 -21.53 5.26
CA ASP A 269 -12.72 -20.52 4.86
C ASP A 269 -12.77 -19.33 5.82
N ALA A 270 -11.76 -19.22 6.70
CA ALA A 270 -11.66 -18.14 7.68
C ALA A 270 -11.68 -16.74 7.04
N ARG A 271 -11.04 -16.58 5.86
CA ARG A 271 -11.00 -15.27 5.20
C ARG A 271 -12.37 -14.88 4.67
N LEU A 272 -13.11 -15.82 4.08
CA LEU A 272 -14.48 -15.57 3.65
C LEU A 272 -15.40 -15.28 4.85
N ARG A 273 -15.25 -16.04 5.94
CA ARG A 273 -16.02 -15.88 7.17
C ARG A 273 -15.90 -14.47 7.74
N ASP A 274 -14.67 -13.96 7.82
CA ASP A 274 -14.33 -12.65 8.35
C ASP A 274 -14.81 -11.53 7.42
N TYR A 275 -14.66 -11.71 6.11
CA TYR A 275 -15.20 -10.77 5.11
C TYR A 275 -16.72 -10.65 5.17
N CYS A 276 -17.43 -11.78 5.25
CA CYS A 276 -18.88 -11.78 5.39
C CYS A 276 -19.30 -11.05 6.66
N LEU A 277 -18.62 -11.27 7.78
CA LEU A 277 -18.88 -10.58 9.04
C LEU A 277 -18.66 -9.06 8.93
N ALA A 278 -17.58 -8.64 8.25
CA ALA A 278 -17.28 -7.23 8.02
C ALA A 278 -18.34 -6.53 7.13
N LEU A 279 -18.77 -7.17 6.05
CA LEU A 279 -19.84 -6.66 5.19
C LEU A 279 -21.19 -6.63 5.91
N LEU A 280 -21.51 -7.64 6.72
CA LEU A 280 -22.71 -7.64 7.55
C LEU A 280 -22.71 -6.48 8.55
N ALA A 281 -21.57 -6.22 9.21
CA ALA A 281 -21.44 -5.09 10.13
C ALA A 281 -21.63 -3.75 9.42
N GLN A 282 -21.12 -3.60 8.19
CA GLN A 282 -21.30 -2.40 7.39
C GLN A 282 -22.78 -2.16 7.02
N PHE A 283 -23.48 -3.19 6.54
CA PHE A 283 -24.81 -3.04 5.93
C PHE A 283 -25.98 -3.30 6.89
N ASP A 284 -25.73 -3.94 8.02
CA ASP A 284 -26.72 -4.30 9.04
C ASP A 284 -26.07 -4.36 10.44
N PRO A 285 -25.57 -3.22 10.95
CA PRO A 285 -24.74 -3.15 12.16
C PRO A 285 -25.44 -3.70 13.40
N ASP A 286 -26.71 -3.36 13.61
CA ASP A 286 -27.46 -3.73 14.81
C ASP A 286 -27.63 -5.25 14.92
N ALA A 287 -28.01 -5.91 13.82
CA ALA A 287 -28.18 -7.35 13.79
C ALA A 287 -26.86 -8.13 13.67
N THR A 288 -25.73 -7.44 13.44
CA THR A 288 -24.39 -8.05 13.40
C THR A 288 -23.65 -7.89 14.73
N ARG A 289 -23.97 -6.86 15.52
CA ARG A 289 -23.32 -6.56 16.81
C ARG A 289 -23.07 -7.80 17.69
N PRO A 290 -24.05 -8.70 17.94
CA PRO A 290 -23.81 -9.85 18.81
C PRO A 290 -22.78 -10.84 18.25
N LEU A 291 -22.62 -10.92 16.93
CA LEU A 291 -21.65 -11.81 16.29
C LEU A 291 -20.21 -11.30 16.50
N LEU A 292 -20.04 -9.98 16.65
CA LEU A 292 -18.73 -9.36 16.84
C LEU A 292 -18.12 -9.62 18.23
N ASP A 293 -18.92 -10.06 19.20
CA ASP A 293 -18.40 -10.45 20.53
C ASP A 293 -17.38 -11.59 20.44
N ASN A 294 -17.53 -12.46 19.42
CA ASN A 294 -16.63 -13.59 19.16
C ASN A 294 -15.58 -13.30 18.07
N ALA A 295 -15.59 -12.13 17.44
CA ALA A 295 -14.59 -11.75 16.45
C ALA A 295 -13.18 -11.72 17.08
N THR A 296 -12.13 -11.93 16.29
CA THR A 296 -10.75 -11.71 16.75
C THR A 296 -10.50 -10.22 17.00
N ASP A 297 -9.47 -9.87 17.78
CA ASP A 297 -9.14 -8.47 18.04
C ASP A 297 -8.78 -7.70 16.74
N PRO A 298 -7.95 -8.24 15.81
CA PRO A 298 -7.69 -7.58 14.53
C PRO A 298 -8.93 -7.40 13.67
N LEU A 299 -9.82 -8.40 13.59
CA LEU A 299 -11.06 -8.28 12.82
C LEU A 299 -11.98 -7.21 13.41
N LEU A 300 -12.13 -7.17 14.74
CA LEU A 300 -12.94 -6.14 15.37
C LEU A 300 -12.36 -4.73 15.12
N ILE A 301 -11.04 -4.58 15.23
CA ILE A 301 -10.36 -3.31 14.94
C ILE A 301 -10.63 -2.87 13.50
N HIS A 302 -10.45 -3.76 12.53
CA HIS A 302 -10.76 -3.49 11.13
C HIS A 302 -12.22 -3.04 10.96
N ILE A 303 -13.18 -3.81 11.49
CA ILE A 303 -14.61 -3.50 11.34
C ILE A 303 -14.95 -2.13 11.95
N LEU A 304 -14.48 -1.84 13.16
CA LEU A 304 -14.78 -0.57 13.83
C LEU A 304 -14.10 0.63 13.17
N ALA A 305 -12.90 0.44 12.61
CA ALA A 305 -12.17 1.50 11.93
C ALA A 305 -12.73 1.81 10.53
N THR A 306 -13.14 0.80 9.76
CA THR A 306 -13.38 0.96 8.31
C THR A 306 -14.82 0.70 7.85
N ARG A 307 -15.58 -0.15 8.56
CA ARG A 307 -16.87 -0.68 8.10
C ARG A 307 -18.06 -0.20 8.91
N ALA A 308 -17.96 -0.21 10.23
CA ALA A 308 -19.05 0.13 11.15
C ALA A 308 -18.57 0.97 12.36
N PRO A 309 -18.04 2.20 12.16
CA PRO A 309 -17.66 3.08 13.27
C PRO A 309 -18.80 3.41 14.25
N SER A 310 -20.05 3.31 13.79
CA SER A 310 -21.24 3.48 14.64
C SER A 310 -21.33 2.45 15.78
N LEU A 311 -20.65 1.31 15.67
CA LEU A 311 -20.64 0.27 16.70
C LEU A 311 -19.61 0.52 17.82
N ILE A 312 -18.70 1.48 17.67
CA ILE A 312 -17.63 1.76 18.63
C ILE A 312 -18.15 1.91 20.08
N PRO A 313 -19.24 2.65 20.37
CA PRO A 313 -19.75 2.79 21.74
C PRO A 313 -20.09 1.44 22.39
N SER A 314 -20.52 0.44 21.59
CA SER A 314 -20.88 -0.89 22.08
C SER A 314 -19.67 -1.73 22.51
N PHE A 315 -18.46 -1.36 22.10
CA PHE A 315 -17.23 -2.14 22.34
C PHE A 315 -16.20 -1.41 23.22
N THR A 316 -16.58 -0.31 23.88
CA THR A 316 -15.69 0.52 24.70
C THR A 316 -14.86 -0.29 25.70
N ASP A 317 -15.48 -1.20 26.46
CA ASP A 317 -14.77 -2.02 27.45
C ASP A 317 -13.79 -2.99 26.80
N ARG A 318 -14.16 -3.54 25.64
CA ARG A 318 -13.29 -4.45 24.91
C ARG A 318 -12.10 -3.71 24.32
N LEU A 319 -12.30 -2.51 23.78
CA LEU A 319 -11.23 -1.64 23.30
C LEU A 319 -10.29 -1.22 24.43
N ASN A 320 -10.82 -0.89 25.62
CA ASN A 320 -10.00 -0.62 26.81
C ASN A 320 -9.11 -1.81 27.18
N ARG A 321 -9.64 -3.04 27.14
CA ARG A 321 -8.85 -4.25 27.37
C ARG A 321 -7.82 -4.52 26.27
N MET A 322 -8.09 -4.20 25.01
CA MET A 322 -7.12 -4.33 23.92
C MET A 322 -5.95 -3.37 24.10
N ARG A 323 -6.24 -2.11 24.48
CA ARG A 323 -5.24 -1.05 24.69
C ARG A 323 -4.17 -1.43 25.72
N THR A 324 -4.47 -2.31 26.67
CA THR A 324 -3.51 -2.77 27.68
C THR A 324 -2.64 -3.97 27.24
N LYS A 325 -2.92 -4.58 26.07
CA LYS A 325 -2.21 -5.79 25.62
C LYS A 325 -0.88 -5.50 24.91
N GLY A 326 -0.66 -4.28 24.42
CA GLY A 326 0.56 -3.89 23.72
C GLY A 326 0.41 -2.55 22.99
N GLN A 327 1.54 -1.97 22.57
CA GLN A 327 1.58 -0.65 21.95
C GLN A 327 0.78 -0.59 20.64
N ASP A 328 0.94 -1.58 19.75
CA ASP A 328 0.27 -1.61 18.45
C ASP A 328 -1.27 -1.58 18.60
N LEU A 329 -1.79 -2.34 19.57
CA LEU A 329 -3.22 -2.35 19.88
C LEU A 329 -3.66 -1.05 20.54
N ALA A 330 -2.80 -0.42 21.34
CA ALA A 330 -3.10 0.87 21.93
C ALA A 330 -3.23 1.97 20.86
N ASP A 331 -2.27 2.02 19.94
CA ASP A 331 -2.26 2.99 18.84
C ASP A 331 -3.47 2.77 17.91
N ALA A 332 -3.83 1.52 17.62
CA ALA A 332 -5.02 1.19 16.84
C ALA A 332 -6.34 1.58 17.54
N VAL A 333 -6.44 1.39 18.87
CA VAL A 333 -7.62 1.82 19.65
C VAL A 333 -7.73 3.34 19.66
N ASP A 334 -6.61 4.04 19.78
CA ASP A 334 -6.59 5.51 19.79
C ASP A 334 -6.98 6.07 18.40
N LEU A 335 -6.62 5.40 17.30
CA LEU A 335 -7.14 5.69 15.95
C LEU A 335 -8.65 5.47 15.82
N ILE A 336 -9.17 4.34 16.30
CA ILE A 336 -10.63 4.07 16.28
C ILE A 336 -11.40 5.21 16.98
N ARG A 337 -10.84 5.73 18.08
CA ARG A 337 -11.45 6.81 18.85
C ARG A 337 -11.40 8.16 18.14
N SER A 338 -10.39 8.43 17.31
CA SER A 338 -10.32 9.66 16.53
C SER A 338 -11.29 9.68 15.34
N VAL A 339 -11.79 8.51 14.90
CA VAL A 339 -12.76 8.38 13.80
C VAL A 339 -14.21 8.67 14.23
N GLN A 340 -14.48 8.88 15.53
CA GLN A 340 -15.83 9.23 16.01
C GLN A 340 -16.27 10.58 15.41
N PRO A 341 -17.42 10.66 14.71
CA PRO A 341 -17.98 11.94 14.33
C PRO A 341 -18.38 12.71 15.60
N SER A 342 -17.91 13.95 15.69
CA SER A 342 -18.35 14.95 16.68
C SER A 342 -19.85 15.20 16.65
#